data_AF-A0A074XYJ2-F1
#
_entry.id   AF-A0A074XYJ2-F1
#
_cell.length_a   1.000
_cell.length_b   1.000
_cell.length_c   1.000
_cell.angle_alpha   90.00
_cell.angle_beta   90.00
_cell.angle_gamma   90.00
#
_symmetry.space_group_name_H-M   'P 1'
#
loop_
_entity.id
_entity.type
_entity.pdbx_description
1 polymer ?
#
loop_
_entity_poly.entity_id
_entity_poly.type
_entity_poly.pdbx_seq_one_letter_code
_entity_poly.pdbx_strand_id
1 'polypeptide(L)'
;MSSILVIRSIIPVKFSWHSDSTSCHQSARMSNSIGRRLKAVWKSLGIDFEVACLMFKGSVPVAISLAIYQSTAVSEVYSSLGFLVSIIAVVTVNLLPRAELIQMTFTICAFTAIAISSMMLATWSGLQARFHTDPQGLHSYNLRPYIVEFLRRRSLEARYPALLIPTILYNIFVIVQLTSCSRFETWAQCWDLIYLTTKCYYTGIAISFVSGIIIYPVSCRTEMFKVQKKYLHGVRDVLEETRSYLANLQKAPTFFPVLTHGVKLDEPEKMQAVRDGTAMIQKMAEVKAAYTKMRHELAMAKREIAWGKQRARDFTAISDLCRKVLMPL
;
A
#
# COMPACT_ATOMS: atom_id res chain seq x y z
N MET A 1 -16.14 15.89 -24.76
CA MET A 1 -15.22 16.96 -25.19
C MET A 1 -15.46 18.17 -24.31
N SER A 2 -14.66 18.33 -23.26
CA SER A 2 -14.44 19.58 -22.54
C SER A 2 -13.30 19.34 -21.55
N SER A 3 -12.43 20.35 -21.42
CA SER A 3 -11.37 20.47 -20.40
C SER A 3 -10.03 19.79 -20.67
N ILE A 4 -9.37 20.19 -21.77
CA ILE A 4 -7.88 20.24 -21.84
C ILE A 4 -7.53 21.68 -22.21
N LEU A 5 -7.50 22.55 -21.20
CA LEU A 5 -6.89 23.86 -21.29
C LEU A 5 -6.38 24.22 -19.90
N VAL A 6 -5.27 24.95 -19.87
CA VAL A 6 -4.50 25.35 -18.67
C VAL A 6 -3.47 24.31 -18.23
N ILE A 7 -2.33 24.30 -18.91
CA ILE A 7 -0.95 24.38 -18.36
C ILE A 7 -0.05 24.66 -19.58
N ARG A 8 -0.03 25.93 -20.01
CA ARG A 8 0.92 26.43 -21.01
C ARG A 8 1.24 27.88 -20.69
N SER A 9 1.90 28.09 -19.55
CA SER A 9 2.53 29.36 -19.23
C SER A 9 3.71 29.09 -18.31
N ILE A 10 4.77 29.87 -18.51
CA ILE A 10 6.07 29.83 -17.83
C ILE A 10 7.06 28.83 -18.46
N ILE A 11 7.65 29.24 -19.59
CA ILE A 11 9.11 29.36 -19.86
C ILE A 11 9.25 30.03 -21.24
N PRO A 12 9.71 31.29 -21.36
CA PRO A 12 10.18 31.82 -22.65
C PRO A 12 11.65 31.44 -22.83
N VAL A 13 11.93 30.47 -23.73
CA VAL A 13 13.29 30.19 -24.20
C VAL A 13 13.63 31.23 -25.27
N LYS A 14 14.46 32.22 -24.93
CA LYS A 14 15.09 33.12 -25.89
C LYS A 14 16.53 32.64 -26.11
N PHE A 15 16.75 32.00 -27.26
CA PHE A 15 18.06 31.51 -27.68
C PHE A 15 18.80 32.65 -28.40
N SER A 16 19.93 33.09 -27.87
CA SER A 16 20.84 34.06 -28.53
C SER A 16 22.27 33.58 -28.31
N TRP A 17 22.97 33.28 -29.41
CA TRP A 17 24.37 32.88 -29.40
C TRP A 17 25.26 34.13 -29.31
N HIS A 18 26.01 34.26 -28.23
CA HIS A 18 27.27 34.99 -28.25
C HIS A 18 28.31 34.22 -27.44
N SER A 19 29.40 33.90 -28.12
CA SER A 19 30.56 33.17 -27.62
C SER A 19 31.39 34.11 -26.75
N ASP A 20 31.57 33.77 -25.46
CA ASP A 20 32.67 34.35 -24.67
C ASP A 20 33.20 33.38 -23.61
N SER A 21 34.53 33.35 -23.55
CA SER A 21 35.44 32.38 -22.95
C SER A 21 35.55 32.50 -21.41
N THR A 22 34.46 32.20 -20.68
CA THR A 22 34.43 32.22 -19.19
C THR A 22 33.99 30.90 -18.53
N SER A 23 33.89 29.82 -19.32
CA SER A 23 33.13 28.59 -18.97
C SER A 23 33.64 27.77 -17.78
N CYS A 24 34.94 27.81 -17.42
CA CYS A 24 35.47 26.95 -16.35
C CYS A 24 35.17 27.42 -14.91
N HIS A 25 35.07 28.73 -14.66
CA HIS A 25 34.83 29.25 -13.29
C HIS A 25 33.33 29.38 -12.91
N GLN A 26 32.41 29.30 -13.87
CA GLN A 26 30.96 29.37 -13.63
C GLN A 26 30.30 27.99 -13.41
N SER A 27 30.83 26.92 -14.01
CA SER A 27 30.31 25.56 -13.83
C SER A 27 30.35 25.09 -12.35
N ALA A 28 31.42 25.46 -11.63
CA ALA A 28 31.57 25.16 -10.20
C ALA A 28 30.59 25.96 -9.30
N ARG A 29 30.16 27.16 -9.72
CA ARG A 29 29.20 28.00 -8.98
C ARG A 29 27.74 27.55 -9.19
N MET A 30 27.39 27.06 -10.38
CA MET A 30 26.05 26.51 -10.67
C MET A 30 25.80 25.17 -9.97
N SER A 31 26.79 24.28 -9.89
CA SER A 31 26.68 23.01 -9.16
C SER A 31 26.33 23.23 -7.67
N ASN A 32 26.96 24.22 -7.04
CA ASN A 32 26.68 24.62 -5.66
C ASN A 32 25.29 25.29 -5.46
N SER A 33 24.67 25.81 -6.52
CA SER A 33 23.33 26.41 -6.51
C SER A 33 22.25 25.34 -6.64
N ILE A 34 22.41 24.41 -7.58
CA ILE A 34 21.47 23.29 -7.79
C ILE A 34 21.45 22.39 -6.56
N GLY A 35 22.62 22.07 -5.98
CA GLY A 35 22.69 21.29 -4.74
C GLY A 35 22.03 21.98 -3.54
N ARG A 36 22.18 23.30 -3.41
CA ARG A 36 21.50 24.09 -2.35
C ARG A 36 19.99 24.15 -2.55
N ARG A 37 19.52 24.29 -3.79
CA ARG A 37 18.08 24.26 -4.13
C ARG A 37 17.48 22.88 -3.91
N LEU A 38 18.18 21.80 -4.28
CA LEU A 38 17.78 20.43 -3.96
C LEU A 38 17.68 20.20 -2.46
N LYS A 39 18.66 20.71 -1.68
CA LYS A 39 18.69 20.57 -0.22
C LYS A 39 17.60 21.40 0.47
N ALA A 40 17.26 22.57 -0.07
CA ALA A 40 16.15 23.40 0.37
C ALA A 40 14.80 22.75 0.05
N VAL A 41 14.66 22.16 -1.15
CA VAL A 41 13.49 21.37 -1.55
C VAL A 41 13.36 20.12 -0.67
N TRP A 42 14.45 19.40 -0.39
CA TRP A 42 14.45 18.24 0.52
C TRP A 42 14.02 18.62 1.94
N LYS A 43 14.54 19.72 2.48
CA LYS A 43 14.11 20.24 3.78
C LYS A 43 12.65 20.73 3.77
N SER A 44 12.18 21.29 2.66
CA SER A 44 10.80 21.73 2.49
C SER A 44 9.81 20.58 2.33
N LEU A 45 10.24 19.43 1.82
CA LEU A 45 9.37 18.26 1.64
C LEU A 45 9.25 17.39 2.90
N GLY A 46 10.10 17.59 3.93
CA GLY A 46 10.03 16.81 5.17
C GLY A 46 10.19 15.30 4.96
N ILE A 47 10.77 14.88 3.83
CA ILE A 47 10.87 13.47 3.47
C ILE A 47 12.04 12.84 4.23
N ASP A 48 11.69 12.02 5.21
CA ASP A 48 12.61 11.09 5.84
C ASP A 48 13.21 10.16 4.77
N PHE A 49 14.51 9.90 4.89
CA PHE A 49 15.23 8.98 3.98
C PHE A 49 14.57 7.60 3.92
N GLU A 50 13.97 7.15 5.02
CA GLU A 50 13.19 5.92 5.11
C GLU A 50 11.94 5.95 4.21
N VAL A 51 11.21 7.07 4.19
CA VAL A 51 10.03 7.25 3.34
C VAL A 51 10.43 7.32 1.87
N ALA A 52 11.52 8.05 1.54
CA ALA A 52 12.05 8.08 0.18
C ALA A 52 12.45 6.69 -0.34
N CYS A 53 13.09 5.88 0.51
CA CYS A 53 13.51 4.52 0.17
C CYS A 53 12.29 3.60 -0.04
N LEU A 54 11.24 3.73 0.78
CA LEU A 54 9.99 2.99 0.62
C LEU A 54 9.23 3.38 -0.66
N MET A 55 9.19 4.67 -0.99
CA MET A 55 8.59 5.15 -2.23
C MET A 55 9.35 4.65 -3.47
N PHE A 56 10.68 4.68 -3.43
CA PHE A 56 11.52 4.14 -4.50
C PHE A 56 11.29 2.64 -4.66
N LYS A 57 11.28 1.88 -3.57
CA LYS A 57 11.04 0.42 -3.58
C LYS A 57 9.71 0.05 -4.25
N GLY A 58 8.67 0.86 -4.08
CA GLY A 58 7.36 0.64 -4.70
C GLY A 58 7.33 0.82 -6.23
N SER A 59 8.18 1.69 -6.79
CA SER A 59 8.19 1.97 -8.23
C SER A 59 9.12 1.06 -9.04
N VAL A 60 10.12 0.44 -8.41
CA VAL A 60 11.09 -0.42 -9.11
C VAL A 60 10.47 -1.57 -9.92
N PRO A 61 9.48 -2.34 -9.41
CA PRO A 61 8.88 -3.44 -10.17
C PRO A 61 8.26 -3.00 -11.49
N VAL A 62 7.64 -1.81 -11.48
CA VAL A 62 6.99 -1.21 -12.66
C VAL A 62 8.03 -0.73 -13.66
N ALA A 63 9.13 -0.14 -13.18
CA ALA A 63 10.23 0.27 -14.04
C ALA A 63 10.90 -0.93 -14.70
N ILE A 64 11.13 -2.02 -13.95
CA ILE A 64 11.71 -3.25 -14.47
C ILE A 64 10.77 -3.90 -15.50
N SER A 65 9.48 -4.02 -15.20
CA SER A 65 8.53 -4.61 -16.15
C SER A 65 8.47 -3.80 -17.44
N LEU A 66 8.42 -2.47 -17.36
CA LEU A 66 8.40 -1.60 -18.52
C LEU A 66 9.70 -1.66 -19.34
N ALA A 67 10.85 -1.74 -18.68
CA ALA A 67 12.13 -1.90 -19.35
C ALA A 67 12.24 -3.24 -20.10
N ILE A 68 11.75 -4.32 -19.48
CA ILE A 68 11.71 -5.65 -20.10
C ILE A 68 10.84 -5.63 -21.38
N TYR A 69 9.75 -4.87 -21.40
CA TYR A 69 8.89 -4.73 -22.58
C TYR A 69 9.53 -4.03 -23.78
N GLN A 70 10.61 -3.28 -23.59
CA GLN A 70 11.31 -2.63 -24.71
C GLN A 70 12.05 -3.65 -25.59
N SER A 71 12.28 -4.87 -25.10
CA SER A 71 12.88 -5.95 -25.88
C SER A 71 11.86 -6.57 -26.86
N THR A 72 12.26 -6.70 -28.13
CA THR A 72 11.43 -7.30 -29.19
C THR A 72 11.03 -8.74 -28.89
N ALA A 73 11.96 -9.53 -28.33
CA ALA A 73 11.70 -10.92 -27.96
C ALA A 73 10.60 -11.07 -26.90
N VAL A 74 10.48 -10.09 -25.99
CA VAL A 74 9.49 -10.11 -24.92
C VAL A 74 8.14 -9.56 -25.39
N SER A 75 8.18 -8.53 -26.23
CA SER A 75 6.98 -7.95 -26.86
C SER A 75 6.25 -8.96 -27.74
N GLU A 76 6.98 -9.83 -28.46
CA GLU A 76 6.38 -10.89 -29.28
C GLU A 76 5.63 -11.93 -28.44
N VAL A 77 6.17 -12.31 -27.28
CA VAL A 77 5.58 -13.31 -26.39
C VAL A 77 4.31 -12.80 -25.70
N TYR A 78 4.30 -11.56 -25.21
CA TYR A 78 3.18 -11.01 -24.43
C TYR A 78 2.22 -10.16 -25.25
N SER A 79 2.60 -9.80 -26.48
CA SER A 79 1.80 -9.03 -27.43
C SER A 79 1.14 -7.81 -26.76
N SER A 80 -0.15 -7.60 -26.99
CA SER A 80 -0.94 -6.50 -26.42
C SER A 80 -1.23 -6.65 -24.92
N LEU A 81 -1.04 -7.82 -24.31
CA LEU A 81 -1.28 -8.05 -22.88
C LEU A 81 -0.08 -7.66 -22.00
N GLY A 82 0.95 -7.08 -22.61
CA GLY A 82 2.16 -6.71 -21.89
C GLY A 82 1.93 -5.70 -20.76
N PHE A 83 0.99 -4.76 -20.95
CA PHE A 83 0.63 -3.78 -19.92
C PHE A 83 0.13 -4.44 -18.63
N LEU A 84 -0.49 -5.63 -18.73
CA LEU A 84 -1.06 -6.34 -17.59
C LEU A 84 0.04 -6.72 -16.59
N VAL A 85 1.22 -7.13 -17.08
CA VAL A 85 2.37 -7.50 -16.25
C VAL A 85 2.83 -6.34 -15.38
N SER A 86 2.87 -5.12 -15.92
CA SER A 86 3.21 -3.92 -15.16
C SER A 86 2.17 -3.58 -14.09
N ILE A 87 0.87 -3.76 -14.39
CA ILE A 87 -0.21 -3.56 -13.42
C ILE A 87 -0.11 -4.59 -12.29
N ILE A 88 0.11 -5.87 -12.61
CA ILE A 88 0.24 -6.93 -11.60
C ILE A 88 1.48 -6.67 -10.73
N ALA A 89 2.58 -6.22 -11.32
CA ALA A 89 3.81 -5.91 -10.60
C ALA A 89 3.64 -4.77 -9.57
N VAL A 90 2.79 -3.77 -9.85
CA VAL A 90 2.50 -2.69 -8.88
C VAL A 90 1.47 -3.11 -7.83
N VAL A 91 0.43 -3.85 -8.23
CA VAL A 91 -0.68 -4.24 -7.35
C VAL A 91 -0.24 -5.27 -6.31
N THR A 92 0.80 -6.07 -6.60
CA THR A 92 1.35 -7.07 -5.65
C THR A 92 2.10 -6.45 -4.45
N VAL A 93 2.14 -5.12 -4.32
CA VAL A 93 2.66 -4.33 -3.18
C VAL A 93 3.95 -4.90 -2.58
N ASN A 94 5.11 -4.43 -3.05
CA ASN A 94 6.42 -4.86 -2.53
C ASN A 94 6.91 -4.08 -1.30
N LEU A 95 6.05 -3.26 -0.68
CA LEU A 95 6.45 -2.43 0.45
C LEU A 95 6.48 -3.21 1.78
N LEU A 96 5.88 -4.39 1.83
CA LEU A 96 5.77 -5.18 3.06
C LEU A 96 7.12 -5.83 3.42
N PRO A 97 7.41 -6.05 4.72
CA PRO A 97 8.64 -6.68 5.16
C PRO A 97 8.75 -8.14 4.68
N ARG A 98 9.97 -8.66 4.59
CA ARG A 98 10.30 -9.90 3.83
C ARG A 98 9.40 -11.10 4.11
N ALA A 99 9.08 -11.38 5.39
CA ALA A 99 8.27 -12.56 5.72
C ALA A 99 6.81 -12.40 5.28
N GLU A 100 6.29 -11.17 5.34
CA GLU A 100 4.96 -10.85 4.86
C GLU A 100 4.88 -10.88 3.34
N LEU A 101 5.92 -10.40 2.65
CA LEU A 101 6.02 -10.51 1.20
C LEU A 101 5.89 -11.98 0.74
N ILE A 102 6.64 -12.90 1.33
CA ILE A 102 6.60 -14.33 0.96
C ILE A 102 5.21 -14.92 1.19
N GLN A 103 4.59 -14.63 2.34
CA GLN A 103 3.25 -15.11 2.66
C GLN A 103 2.19 -14.54 1.70
N MET A 104 2.29 -13.26 1.36
CA MET A 104 1.39 -12.60 0.43
C MET A 104 1.55 -13.17 -0.98
N THR A 105 2.78 -13.37 -1.46
CA THR A 105 3.04 -13.99 -2.78
C THR A 105 2.44 -15.40 -2.86
N PHE A 106 2.62 -16.23 -1.82
CA PHE A 106 2.02 -17.57 -1.80
C PHE A 106 0.49 -17.52 -1.81
N THR A 107 -0.10 -16.59 -1.05
CA THR A 107 -1.54 -16.38 -1.02
C THR A 107 -2.06 -15.96 -2.39
N ILE A 108 -1.41 -15.00 -3.05
CA ILE A 108 -1.77 -14.55 -4.40
C ILE A 108 -1.70 -15.71 -5.39
N CYS A 109 -0.64 -16.54 -5.36
CA CYS A 109 -0.53 -17.71 -6.23
C CYS A 109 -1.66 -18.74 -6.01
N ALA A 110 -2.12 -18.92 -4.77
CA ALA A 110 -3.26 -19.80 -4.49
C ALA A 110 -4.58 -19.21 -5.03
N PHE A 111 -4.79 -17.91 -4.86
CA PHE A 111 -5.97 -17.21 -5.39
C PHE A 111 -6.01 -17.22 -6.93
N THR A 112 -4.86 -17.08 -7.60
CA THR A 112 -4.79 -17.15 -9.06
C THR A 112 -5.06 -18.55 -9.58
N ALA A 113 -4.64 -19.60 -8.88
CA ALA A 113 -4.97 -20.99 -9.24
C ALA A 113 -6.50 -21.25 -9.21
N ILE A 114 -7.18 -20.73 -8.17
CA ILE A 114 -8.65 -20.78 -8.08
C ILE A 114 -9.28 -19.95 -9.20
N ALA A 115 -8.72 -18.77 -9.52
CA ALA A 115 -9.18 -17.91 -10.60
C ALA A 115 -9.13 -18.61 -11.96
N ILE A 116 -8.00 -19.23 -12.30
CA ILE A 116 -7.81 -19.97 -13.56
C ILE A 116 -8.84 -21.08 -13.68
N SER A 117 -9.03 -21.88 -12.63
CA SER A 117 -10.01 -22.97 -12.60
C SER A 117 -11.43 -22.45 -12.83
N SER A 118 -11.80 -21.37 -12.13
CA SER A 118 -13.12 -20.77 -12.26
C SER A 118 -13.37 -20.14 -13.63
N MET A 119 -12.34 -19.55 -14.25
CA MET A 119 -12.43 -18.93 -15.57
C MET A 119 -12.54 -19.97 -16.67
N MET A 120 -11.84 -21.10 -16.55
CA MET A 120 -11.95 -22.18 -17.52
C MET A 120 -13.38 -22.73 -17.60
N LEU A 121 -14.04 -22.91 -16.44
CA LEU A 121 -15.44 -23.32 -16.37
C LEU A 121 -16.41 -22.25 -16.90
N ALA A 122 -16.16 -20.98 -16.55
CA ALA A 122 -16.99 -19.85 -16.97
C ALA A 122 -16.93 -19.65 -18.49
N THR A 123 -15.74 -19.70 -19.08
CA THR A 123 -15.54 -19.56 -20.53
C THR A 123 -16.13 -20.74 -21.29
N TRP A 124 -15.97 -21.98 -20.79
CA TRP A 124 -16.60 -23.15 -21.39
C TRP A 124 -18.13 -23.06 -21.39
N SER A 125 -18.72 -22.75 -20.23
CA SER A 125 -20.17 -22.59 -20.08
C SER A 125 -20.70 -21.47 -20.99
N GLY A 126 -19.94 -20.39 -21.14
CA GLY A 126 -20.32 -19.28 -22.01
C GLY A 126 -20.29 -19.60 -23.49
N LEU A 127 -19.29 -20.36 -23.94
CA LEU A 127 -19.23 -20.86 -25.31
C LEU A 127 -20.40 -21.80 -25.59
N GLN A 128 -20.65 -22.76 -24.69
CA GLN A 128 -21.76 -23.71 -24.83
C GLN A 128 -23.12 -23.00 -24.84
N ALA A 129 -23.31 -21.98 -24.00
CA ALA A 129 -24.54 -21.20 -24.00
C ALA A 129 -24.77 -20.48 -25.35
N ARG A 130 -23.72 -19.99 -26.02
CA ARG A 130 -23.82 -19.36 -27.34
C ARG A 130 -24.26 -20.36 -28.41
N PHE A 131 -23.63 -21.53 -28.45
CA PHE A 131 -24.00 -22.59 -29.39
C PHE A 131 -25.46 -23.05 -29.24
N HIS A 132 -26.01 -23.03 -28.02
CA HIS A 132 -27.38 -23.47 -27.76
C HIS A 132 -28.44 -22.35 -27.82
N THR A 133 -28.07 -21.08 -27.64
CA THR A 133 -29.04 -19.96 -27.61
C THR A 133 -29.29 -19.37 -28.99
N ASP A 134 -28.32 -19.45 -29.91
CA ASP A 134 -28.46 -18.78 -31.21
C ASP A 134 -27.61 -19.42 -32.33
N PRO A 135 -28.19 -20.35 -33.14
CA PRO A 135 -27.51 -20.92 -34.29
C PRO A 135 -27.46 -19.98 -35.51
N GLN A 136 -28.13 -18.81 -35.49
CA GLN A 136 -28.23 -17.88 -36.63
C GLN A 136 -27.70 -16.45 -36.35
N GLY A 137 -27.17 -16.17 -35.16
CA GLY A 137 -26.39 -14.96 -34.88
C GLY A 137 -27.19 -13.70 -34.49
N LEU A 138 -28.39 -13.85 -33.94
CA LEU A 138 -29.24 -12.75 -33.51
C LEU A 138 -29.04 -12.33 -32.03
N HIS A 139 -27.84 -11.84 -31.72
CA HIS A 139 -27.46 -10.86 -30.67
C HIS A 139 -28.26 -10.77 -29.33
N SER A 140 -28.82 -11.86 -28.78
CA SER A 140 -29.50 -11.83 -27.47
C SER A 140 -28.63 -12.48 -26.39
N TYR A 141 -27.77 -11.67 -25.77
CA TYR A 141 -26.79 -12.12 -24.77
C TYR A 141 -27.41 -12.15 -23.36
N ASN A 142 -27.72 -13.33 -22.82
CA ASN A 142 -28.24 -13.50 -21.48
C ASN A 142 -27.13 -13.39 -20.40
N LEU A 143 -26.99 -12.21 -19.78
CA LEU A 143 -25.97 -11.87 -18.76
C LEU A 143 -26.22 -12.45 -17.35
N ARG A 144 -27.41 -13.01 -17.11
CA ARG A 144 -27.89 -13.39 -15.76
C ARG A 144 -26.95 -14.34 -14.99
N PRO A 145 -26.40 -15.44 -15.56
CA PRO A 145 -25.52 -16.33 -14.80
C PRO A 145 -24.16 -15.69 -14.45
N TYR A 146 -23.68 -14.72 -15.22
CA TYR A 146 -22.41 -14.03 -14.94
C TYR A 146 -22.53 -13.00 -13.83
N ILE A 147 -23.66 -12.28 -13.79
CA ILE A 147 -23.92 -11.25 -12.79
C ILE A 147 -24.01 -11.88 -11.40
N VAL A 148 -24.64 -13.05 -11.25
CA VAL A 148 -24.80 -13.70 -9.94
C VAL A 148 -23.48 -14.24 -9.37
N GLU A 149 -22.58 -14.77 -10.21
CA GLU A 149 -21.25 -15.22 -9.78
C GLU A 149 -20.37 -14.03 -9.37
N PHE A 150 -20.42 -12.94 -10.14
CA PHE A 150 -19.69 -11.72 -9.84
C PHE A 150 -20.17 -11.04 -8.55
N LEU A 151 -21.49 -10.97 -8.32
CA LEU A 151 -22.06 -10.39 -7.11
C LEU A 151 -21.68 -11.23 -5.87
N ARG A 152 -21.78 -12.57 -5.96
CA ARG A 152 -21.41 -13.47 -4.86
C ARG A 152 -19.94 -13.32 -4.47
N ARG A 153 -19.03 -13.13 -5.44
CA ARG A 153 -17.62 -12.84 -5.15
C ARG A 153 -17.39 -11.48 -4.52
N ARG A 154 -18.07 -10.42 -4.98
CA ARG A 154 -18.04 -9.11 -4.32
C ARG A 154 -18.57 -9.15 -2.88
N SER A 155 -19.54 -10.01 -2.58
CA SER A 155 -20.01 -10.22 -1.21
C SER A 155 -18.97 -10.90 -0.30
N LEU A 156 -18.07 -11.72 -0.85
CA LEU A 156 -16.95 -12.33 -0.12
C LEU A 156 -15.87 -11.29 0.24
N GLU A 157 -15.59 -10.33 -0.65
CA GLU A 157 -14.68 -9.20 -0.37
C GLU A 157 -15.15 -8.36 0.81
N ALA A 158 -16.45 -8.05 0.88
CA ALA A 158 -17.02 -7.26 1.97
C ALA A 158 -16.86 -7.93 3.35
N ARG A 159 -16.68 -9.26 3.38
CA ARG A 159 -16.54 -10.03 4.62
C ARG A 159 -15.10 -10.15 5.11
N TYR A 160 -14.10 -10.01 4.23
CA TYR A 160 -12.69 -10.18 4.57
C TYR A 160 -11.82 -9.05 4.00
N PRO A 161 -11.74 -7.89 4.66
CA PRO A 161 -10.90 -6.77 4.20
C PRO A 161 -9.40 -7.10 4.17
N ALA A 162 -8.96 -8.14 4.91
CA ALA A 162 -7.59 -8.64 4.88
C ALA A 162 -7.18 -9.30 3.54
N LEU A 163 -8.14 -9.66 2.69
CA LEU A 163 -7.92 -10.31 1.38
C LEU A 163 -8.10 -9.34 0.20
N LEU A 164 -8.10 -8.03 0.46
CA LEU A 164 -8.29 -7.01 -0.57
C LEU A 164 -7.27 -7.12 -1.72
N ILE A 165 -5.98 -7.27 -1.39
CA ILE A 165 -4.91 -7.31 -2.40
C ILE A 165 -5.04 -8.52 -3.33
N PRO A 166 -5.14 -9.77 -2.84
CA PRO A 166 -5.40 -10.94 -3.69
C PRO A 166 -6.71 -10.83 -4.48
N THR A 167 -7.73 -10.16 -3.94
CA THR A 167 -9.02 -10.10 -4.61
C THR A 167 -9.08 -9.05 -5.72
N ILE A 168 -8.37 -7.92 -5.59
CA ILE A 168 -8.21 -6.96 -6.70
C ILE A 168 -7.55 -7.66 -7.89
N LEU A 169 -6.49 -8.41 -7.61
CA LEU A 169 -5.76 -9.23 -8.59
C LEU A 169 -6.71 -10.23 -9.27
N TYR A 170 -7.46 -10.98 -8.47
CA TYR A 170 -8.48 -11.90 -8.94
C TYR A 170 -9.52 -11.22 -9.87
N ASN A 171 -10.05 -10.07 -9.48
CA ASN A 171 -11.06 -9.34 -10.25
C ASN A 171 -10.53 -8.85 -11.59
N ILE A 172 -9.29 -8.34 -11.63
CA ILE A 172 -8.63 -7.93 -12.88
C ILE A 172 -8.53 -9.12 -13.83
N PHE A 173 -8.13 -10.29 -13.32
CA PHE A 173 -8.04 -11.52 -14.13
C PHE A 173 -9.40 -11.90 -14.73
N VAL A 174 -10.46 -11.93 -13.91
CA VAL A 174 -11.81 -12.28 -14.38
C VAL A 174 -12.34 -11.29 -15.41
N ILE A 175 -12.16 -9.98 -15.19
CA ILE A 175 -12.65 -8.95 -16.11
C ILE A 175 -11.98 -9.08 -17.48
N VAL A 176 -10.64 -9.18 -17.53
CA VAL A 176 -9.89 -9.30 -18.81
C VAL A 176 -10.35 -10.53 -19.60
N GLN A 177 -10.54 -11.65 -18.92
CA GLN A 177 -10.98 -12.88 -19.55
C GLN A 177 -12.43 -12.79 -20.05
N LEU A 178 -13.38 -12.32 -19.22
CA LEU A 178 -14.78 -12.22 -19.62
C LEU A 178 -15.00 -11.20 -20.75
N THR A 179 -14.29 -10.07 -20.74
CA THR A 179 -14.39 -9.07 -21.81
C THR A 179 -13.92 -9.66 -23.14
N SER A 180 -12.83 -10.42 -23.13
CA SER A 180 -12.26 -11.01 -24.35
C SER A 180 -13.03 -12.25 -24.82
N CYS A 181 -13.64 -13.01 -23.91
CA CYS A 181 -14.51 -14.16 -24.24
C CYS A 181 -15.70 -13.75 -25.10
N SER A 182 -16.13 -12.49 -25.03
CA SER A 182 -17.24 -12.01 -25.86
C SER A 182 -16.92 -12.06 -27.36
N ARG A 183 -15.63 -11.96 -27.73
CA ARG A 183 -15.15 -11.83 -29.10
C ARG A 183 -14.74 -13.15 -29.75
N PHE A 184 -14.53 -14.21 -28.97
CA PHE A 184 -14.10 -15.51 -29.50
C PHE A 184 -15.28 -16.45 -29.72
N GLU A 185 -15.22 -17.19 -30.82
CA GLU A 185 -16.22 -18.19 -31.21
C GLU A 185 -15.68 -19.62 -31.06
N THR A 186 -14.36 -19.78 -30.91
CA THR A 186 -13.69 -21.09 -30.86
C THR A 186 -13.01 -21.32 -29.51
N TRP A 187 -13.05 -22.57 -29.04
CA TRP A 187 -12.43 -22.97 -27.77
C TRP A 187 -10.90 -22.81 -27.78
N ALA A 188 -10.27 -23.01 -28.94
CA ALA A 188 -8.82 -22.88 -29.10
C ALA A 188 -8.33 -21.45 -28.82
N GLN A 189 -9.04 -20.43 -29.29
CA GLN A 189 -8.71 -19.02 -29.04
C GLN A 189 -8.87 -18.67 -27.55
N CYS A 190 -9.90 -19.21 -26.90
CA CYS A 190 -10.09 -19.03 -25.46
C CYS A 190 -8.95 -19.65 -24.64
N TRP A 191 -8.49 -20.85 -25.02
CA TRP A 191 -7.39 -21.53 -24.35
C TRP A 191 -6.08 -20.74 -24.46
N ASP A 192 -5.75 -20.26 -25.66
CA ASP A 192 -4.55 -19.48 -25.90
C ASP A 192 -4.54 -18.18 -25.08
N LEU A 193 -5.68 -17.49 -25.00
CA LEU A 193 -5.83 -16.31 -24.15
C LEU A 193 -5.64 -16.65 -22.66
N ILE A 194 -6.27 -17.71 -22.14
CA ILE A 194 -6.10 -18.12 -20.74
C ILE A 194 -4.64 -18.41 -20.43
N TYR A 195 -3.95 -19.10 -21.33
CA TYR A 195 -2.54 -19.43 -21.18
C TYR A 195 -1.65 -18.18 -21.20
N LEU A 196 -1.89 -17.27 -22.14
CA LEU A 196 -1.15 -16.02 -22.26
C LEU A 196 -1.36 -15.09 -21.05
N THR A 197 -2.61 -14.91 -20.62
CA THR A 197 -2.95 -14.11 -19.43
C THR A 197 -2.33 -14.71 -18.16
N THR A 198 -2.31 -16.05 -18.05
CA THR A 198 -1.68 -16.75 -16.92
C THR A 198 -0.16 -16.54 -16.90
N LYS A 199 0.51 -16.61 -18.07
CA LYS A 199 1.94 -16.29 -18.18
C LYS A 199 2.24 -14.86 -17.73
N CYS A 200 1.46 -13.87 -18.21
CA CYS A 200 1.58 -12.48 -17.75
C CYS A 200 1.42 -12.36 -16.22
N TYR A 201 0.49 -13.13 -15.66
CA TYR A 201 0.22 -13.11 -14.23
C TYR A 201 1.43 -13.52 -13.39
N TYR A 202 1.98 -14.69 -13.70
CA TYR A 202 3.11 -15.22 -12.95
C TYR A 202 4.39 -14.44 -13.19
N THR A 203 4.59 -13.83 -14.37
CA THR A 203 5.77 -12.98 -14.60
C THR A 203 5.69 -11.66 -13.86
N GLY A 204 4.51 -11.03 -13.77
CA GLY A 204 4.30 -9.84 -12.95
C GLY A 204 4.55 -10.12 -11.47
N ILE A 205 4.03 -11.24 -10.95
CA ILE A 205 4.28 -11.70 -9.58
C ILE A 205 5.77 -11.99 -9.35
N ALA A 206 6.45 -12.62 -10.31
CA ALA A 206 7.88 -12.96 -10.19
C ALA A 206 8.76 -11.71 -10.17
N ILE A 207 8.56 -10.75 -11.09
CA ILE A 207 9.31 -9.48 -11.14
C ILE A 207 9.14 -8.73 -9.82
N SER A 208 7.91 -8.68 -9.33
CA SER A 208 7.53 -8.06 -8.08
C SER A 208 8.25 -8.70 -6.89
N PHE A 209 8.17 -10.03 -6.76
CA PHE A 209 8.83 -10.80 -5.71
C PHE A 209 10.36 -10.62 -5.71
N VAL A 210 10.99 -10.72 -6.89
CA VAL A 210 12.44 -10.54 -7.06
C VAL A 210 12.86 -9.12 -6.66
N SER A 211 12.13 -8.11 -7.15
CA SER A 211 12.37 -6.71 -6.80
C SER A 211 12.21 -6.47 -5.30
N GLY A 212 11.20 -7.05 -4.66
CA GLY A 212 10.91 -6.87 -3.24
C GLY A 212 11.95 -7.49 -2.30
N ILE A 213 12.61 -8.58 -2.74
CA ILE A 213 13.70 -9.24 -2.00
C ILE A 213 15.05 -8.54 -2.19
N ILE A 214 15.36 -8.12 -3.42
CA ILE A 214 16.68 -7.55 -3.76
C ILE A 214 16.78 -6.11 -3.29
N ILE A 215 15.74 -5.29 -3.46
CA ILE A 215 15.79 -3.85 -3.14
C ILE A 215 15.36 -3.65 -1.69
N TYR A 216 16.36 -3.38 -0.83
CA TYR A 216 16.21 -3.04 0.58
C TYR A 216 15.39 -4.11 1.36
N PRO A 217 16.03 -5.23 1.76
CA PRO A 217 15.38 -6.27 2.53
C PRO A 217 15.16 -5.80 3.97
N VAL A 218 13.99 -5.21 4.25
CA VAL A 218 13.56 -4.92 5.61
C VAL A 218 13.09 -6.21 6.27
N SER A 219 13.74 -6.60 7.36
CA SER A 219 13.33 -7.73 8.18
C SER A 219 12.13 -7.36 9.05
N CYS A 220 11.19 -8.28 9.27
CA CYS A 220 10.08 -8.08 10.20
C CYS A 220 10.59 -7.77 11.62
N ARG A 221 11.75 -8.34 11.97
CA ARG A 221 12.40 -8.06 13.26
C ARG A 221 12.80 -6.60 13.47
N THR A 222 13.29 -5.90 12.45
CA THR A 222 13.67 -4.49 12.57
C THR A 222 12.45 -3.59 12.74
N GLU A 223 11.36 -3.91 12.04
CA GLU A 223 10.09 -3.19 12.19
C GLU A 223 9.47 -3.41 13.57
N MET A 224 9.51 -4.64 14.07
CA MET A 224 9.04 -4.95 15.42
C MET A 224 9.79 -4.15 16.49
N PHE A 225 11.12 -3.99 16.37
CA PHE A 225 11.90 -3.13 17.27
C PHE A 225 11.52 -1.65 17.16
N LYS A 226 11.26 -1.13 15.94
CA LYS A 226 10.79 0.24 15.76
C LYS A 226 9.43 0.45 16.43
N VAL A 227 8.51 -0.50 16.27
CA VAL A 227 7.18 -0.45 16.90
C VAL A 227 7.29 -0.54 18.43
N GLN A 228 8.16 -1.40 18.97
CA GLN A 228 8.41 -1.47 20.41
C GLN A 228 8.98 -0.17 20.98
N LYS A 229 9.93 0.47 20.28
CA LYS A 229 10.47 1.78 20.69
C LYS A 229 9.39 2.86 20.67
N LYS A 230 8.59 2.92 19.60
CA LYS A 230 7.47 3.86 19.48
C LYS A 230 6.43 3.65 20.59
N TYR A 231 6.12 2.39 20.90
CA TYR A 231 5.23 2.04 22.00
C TYR A 231 5.77 2.52 23.35
N LEU A 232 7.04 2.26 23.66
CA LEU A 232 7.65 2.68 24.92
C LEU A 232 7.71 4.20 25.06
N HIS A 233 7.97 4.92 23.96
CA HIS A 233 7.93 6.37 23.93
C HIS A 233 6.51 6.88 24.19
N GLY A 234 5.51 6.33 23.49
CA GLY A 234 4.11 6.71 23.70
C GLY A 234 3.60 6.43 25.11
N VAL A 235 4.03 5.36 25.76
CA VAL A 235 3.69 5.09 27.19
C VAL A 235 4.30 6.14 28.11
N ARG A 236 5.53 6.61 27.84
CA ARG A 236 6.15 7.70 28.61
C ARG A 236 5.40 9.01 28.42
N ASP A 237 5.02 9.32 27.18
CA ASP A 237 4.25 10.52 26.86
C ASP A 237 2.88 10.51 27.56
N VAL A 238 2.18 9.37 27.58
CA VAL A 238 0.92 9.20 28.34
C VAL A 238 1.14 9.41 29.84
N LEU A 239 2.23 8.88 30.41
CA LEU A 239 2.52 9.02 31.83
C LEU A 239 2.86 10.48 32.20
N GLU A 240 3.60 11.18 31.34
CA GLU A 240 3.92 12.60 31.53
C GLU A 240 2.65 13.46 31.45
N GLU A 241 1.73 13.14 30.54
CA GLU A 241 0.45 13.85 30.48
C GLU A 241 -0.52 13.47 31.60
N THR A 242 -0.46 12.24 32.10
CA THR A 242 -1.22 11.86 33.30
C THR A 242 -0.71 12.63 34.52
N ARG A 243 0.61 12.81 34.61
CA ARG A 243 1.25 13.63 35.66
C ARG A 243 0.86 15.10 35.55
N SER A 244 0.87 15.67 34.33
CA SER A 244 0.48 17.05 34.08
C SER A 244 -1.01 17.28 34.41
N TYR A 245 -1.88 16.34 34.01
CA TYR A 245 -3.30 16.32 34.32
C TYR A 245 -3.57 16.30 35.83
N LEU A 246 -2.93 15.39 36.57
CA LEU A 246 -3.06 15.32 38.03
C LEU A 246 -2.53 16.58 38.73
N ALA A 247 -1.41 17.14 38.27
CA ALA A 247 -0.86 18.38 38.80
C ALA A 247 -1.80 19.58 38.56
N ASN A 248 -2.52 19.59 37.43
CA ASN A 248 -3.51 20.61 37.10
C ASN A 248 -4.81 20.41 37.91
N LEU A 249 -5.24 19.17 38.14
CA LEU A 249 -6.37 18.86 39.04
C LEU A 249 -6.08 19.28 40.49
N GLN A 250 -4.85 19.10 40.98
CA GLN A 250 -4.46 19.52 42.32
C GLN A 250 -4.43 21.05 42.48
N LYS A 251 -4.17 21.79 41.40
CA LYS A 251 -4.17 23.26 41.39
C LYS A 251 -5.55 23.86 41.12
N ALA A 252 -6.46 23.11 40.53
CA ALA A 252 -7.83 23.54 40.30
C ALA A 252 -8.63 23.44 41.61
N PRO A 253 -9.31 24.50 42.08
CA PRO A 253 -10.16 24.40 43.26
C PRO A 253 -11.28 23.38 42.99
N THR A 254 -11.37 22.37 43.86
CA THR A 254 -12.27 21.22 43.78
C THR A 254 -13.77 21.60 43.77
N PHE A 255 -14.10 22.85 44.08
CA PHE A 255 -15.46 23.35 44.11
C PHE A 255 -15.56 24.70 43.40
N PHE A 256 -16.36 24.77 42.33
CA PHE A 256 -17.00 26.02 41.96
C PHE A 256 -18.15 26.24 42.98
N PRO A 257 -18.17 27.33 43.77
CA PRO A 257 -19.41 27.73 44.38
C PRO A 257 -20.36 28.11 43.25
N VAL A 258 -21.54 27.49 43.26
CA VAL A 258 -22.66 27.95 42.45
C VAL A 258 -22.92 29.41 42.84
N LEU A 259 -22.82 30.30 41.83
CA LEU A 259 -23.25 31.71 41.79
C LEU A 259 -22.42 32.73 42.60
N THR A 260 -21.73 33.65 41.92
CA THR A 260 -22.17 35.07 41.72
C THR A 260 -21.05 35.91 41.08
N HIS A 261 -21.45 36.75 40.12
CA HIS A 261 -20.77 37.93 39.58
C HIS A 261 -19.34 37.82 38.97
N GLY A 262 -19.31 37.87 37.62
CA GLY A 262 -18.69 39.04 36.96
C GLY A 262 -17.20 39.02 36.65
N VAL A 263 -16.49 37.89 36.69
CA VAL A 263 -15.09 37.82 36.22
C VAL A 263 -15.04 37.03 34.91
N LYS A 264 -14.71 37.73 33.82
CA LYS A 264 -14.38 37.11 32.52
C LYS A 264 -13.08 36.32 32.71
N LEU A 265 -13.20 35.00 32.81
CA LEU A 265 -12.09 34.08 32.62
C LEU A 265 -11.82 34.03 31.12
N ASP A 266 -10.68 34.56 30.70
CA ASP A 266 -10.15 34.30 29.37
C ASP A 266 -9.89 32.78 29.23
N GLU A 267 -10.69 32.16 28.38
CA GLU A 267 -10.63 30.76 27.89
C GLU A 267 -11.18 29.62 28.79
N PRO A 268 -12.51 29.57 29.03
CA PRO A 268 -13.18 28.43 29.69
C PRO A 268 -13.04 27.10 28.92
N GLU A 269 -12.90 27.13 27.60
CA GLU A 269 -12.81 25.95 26.74
C GLU A 269 -11.53 25.13 26.97
N LYS A 270 -10.37 25.79 27.19
CA LYS A 270 -9.11 25.08 27.48
C LYS A 270 -9.11 24.45 28.87
N MET A 271 -9.72 25.10 29.86
CA MET A 271 -9.88 24.52 31.20
C MET A 271 -10.84 23.33 31.22
N GLN A 272 -11.89 23.34 30.38
CA GLN A 272 -12.81 22.20 30.23
C GLN A 272 -12.14 21.01 29.53
N ALA A 273 -11.42 21.25 28.43
CA ALA A 273 -10.66 20.20 27.73
C ALA A 273 -9.58 19.56 28.62
N VAL A 274 -8.96 20.35 29.51
CA VAL A 274 -8.00 19.87 30.51
C VAL A 274 -8.68 19.10 31.64
N ARG A 275 -9.93 19.40 32.04
CA ARG A 275 -10.67 18.58 33.01
C ARG A 275 -11.20 17.27 32.41
N ASP A 276 -11.62 17.30 31.15
CA ASP A 276 -12.15 16.14 30.42
C ASP A 276 -11.05 15.14 30.01
N GLY A 277 -9.77 15.51 30.13
CA GLY A 277 -8.65 14.60 29.87
C GLY A 277 -8.55 14.16 28.40
N THR A 278 -9.10 14.94 27.48
CA THR A 278 -9.19 14.57 26.05
C THR A 278 -7.82 14.32 25.41
N ALA A 279 -6.79 15.07 25.82
CA ALA A 279 -5.41 14.87 25.40
C ALA A 279 -4.83 13.52 25.88
N MET A 280 -5.11 13.14 27.13
CA MET A 280 -4.71 11.84 27.69
C MET A 280 -5.42 10.69 26.94
N ILE A 281 -6.72 10.81 26.70
CA ILE A 281 -7.53 9.82 25.98
C ILE A 281 -7.00 9.62 24.55
N GLN A 282 -6.64 10.71 23.87
CA GLN A 282 -6.06 10.66 22.52
C GLN A 282 -4.70 9.95 22.52
N LYS A 283 -3.80 10.29 23.46
CA LYS A 283 -2.49 9.63 23.59
C LYS A 283 -2.62 8.15 23.98
N MET A 284 -3.61 7.81 24.81
CA MET A 284 -3.92 6.43 25.16
C MET A 284 -4.47 5.64 23.95
N ALA A 285 -5.25 6.27 23.07
CA ALA A 285 -5.70 5.68 21.82
C ALA A 285 -4.52 5.42 20.86
N GLU A 286 -3.55 6.33 20.78
CA GLU A 286 -2.30 6.14 20.02
C GLU A 286 -1.48 4.95 20.54
N VAL A 287 -1.34 4.82 21.87
CA VAL A 287 -0.65 3.67 22.50
C VAL A 287 -1.40 2.37 22.25
N LYS A 288 -2.73 2.37 22.31
CA LYS A 288 -3.56 1.20 21.98
C LYS A 288 -3.42 0.78 20.51
N ALA A 289 -3.36 1.74 19.60
CA ALA A 289 -3.10 1.49 18.18
C ALA A 289 -1.66 0.96 17.94
N ALA A 290 -0.67 1.48 18.66
CA ALA A 290 0.70 0.96 18.62
C ALA A 290 0.77 -0.49 19.15
N TYR A 291 -0.01 -0.81 20.18
CA TYR A 291 -0.09 -2.16 20.75
C TYR A 291 -0.74 -3.18 19.79
N THR A 292 -1.84 -2.82 19.12
CA THR A 292 -2.45 -3.70 18.11
C THR A 292 -1.50 -3.93 16.94
N LYS A 293 -0.79 -2.88 16.48
CA LYS A 293 0.27 -3.01 15.47
C LYS A 293 1.39 -3.94 15.95
N MET A 294 1.87 -3.79 17.19
CA MET A 294 2.91 -4.66 17.76
C MET A 294 2.49 -6.14 17.76
N ARG A 295 1.22 -6.45 18.06
CA ARG A 295 0.72 -7.83 17.99
C ARG A 295 0.75 -8.41 16.57
N HIS A 296 0.41 -7.60 15.57
CA HIS A 296 0.46 -8.01 14.18
C HIS A 296 1.90 -8.31 13.74
N GLU A 297 2.81 -7.38 14.00
CA GLU A 297 4.25 -7.52 13.70
C GLU A 297 4.88 -8.71 14.45
N LEU A 298 4.45 -8.99 15.69
CA LEU A 298 4.92 -10.14 16.46
C LEU A 298 4.56 -11.47 15.80
N ALA A 299 3.32 -11.62 15.29
CA ALA A 299 2.89 -12.83 14.62
C ALA A 299 3.74 -13.14 13.37
N MET A 300 4.15 -12.08 12.67
CA MET A 300 4.99 -12.16 11.47
C MET A 300 6.48 -12.35 11.81
N ALA A 301 6.99 -11.65 12.82
CA ALA A 301 8.37 -11.77 13.29
C ALA A 301 8.69 -13.17 13.85
N LYS A 302 7.70 -13.88 14.41
CA LYS A 302 7.83 -15.28 14.85
C LYS A 302 8.13 -16.24 13.70
N ARG A 303 7.65 -15.93 12.49
CA ARG A 303 7.82 -16.76 11.28
C ARG A 303 9.17 -16.52 10.60
N GLU A 304 9.89 -15.46 10.96
CA GLU A 304 11.19 -15.12 10.37
C GLU A 304 12.35 -15.78 11.13
N ILE A 305 13.07 -16.68 10.46
CA ILE A 305 14.28 -17.32 10.99
C ILE A 305 15.46 -16.36 10.81
N ALA A 306 16.09 -15.95 11.91
CA ALA A 306 17.37 -15.27 11.87
C ALA A 306 18.36 -15.97 12.80
N TRP A 307 19.52 -16.31 12.24
CA TRP A 307 20.63 -16.91 12.96
C TRP A 307 21.35 -15.83 13.78
N GLY A 308 21.69 -16.12 15.03
CA GLY A 308 22.50 -15.22 15.88
C GLY A 308 21.81 -13.94 16.39
N LYS A 309 20.47 -13.82 16.31
CA LYS A 309 19.68 -12.70 16.90
C LYS A 309 18.67 -13.22 17.93
N GLN A 310 18.07 -12.31 18.72
CA GLN A 310 17.03 -12.61 19.73
C GLN A 310 16.00 -13.64 19.22
N ARG A 311 15.66 -14.60 20.08
CA ARG A 311 14.73 -15.69 19.71
C ARG A 311 13.29 -15.16 19.71
N ALA A 312 12.42 -15.85 18.99
CA ALA A 312 10.98 -15.58 18.98
C ALA A 312 10.33 -15.60 20.38
N ARG A 313 10.93 -16.33 21.33
CA ARG A 313 10.51 -16.36 22.75
C ARG A 313 10.77 -15.02 23.42
N ASP A 314 11.93 -14.41 23.19
CA ASP A 314 12.33 -13.13 23.79
C ASP A 314 11.40 -12.01 23.32
N PHE A 315 11.02 -12.01 22.04
CA PHE A 315 10.03 -11.07 21.52
C PHE A 315 8.65 -11.23 22.13
N THR A 316 8.24 -12.47 22.41
CA THR A 316 6.98 -12.75 23.11
C THR A 316 7.04 -12.22 24.55
N ALA A 317 8.14 -12.50 25.27
CA ALA A 317 8.35 -12.03 26.63
C ALA A 317 8.33 -10.49 26.73
N ILE A 318 8.97 -9.78 25.79
CA ILE A 318 8.92 -8.31 25.74
C ILE A 318 7.48 -7.83 25.50
N SER A 319 6.75 -8.44 24.56
CA SER A 319 5.36 -8.07 24.30
C SER A 319 4.43 -8.32 25.51
N ASP A 320 4.70 -9.37 26.28
CA ASP A 320 3.96 -9.67 27.51
C ASP A 320 4.30 -8.68 28.62
N LEU A 321 5.56 -8.22 28.72
CA LEU A 321 5.94 -7.14 29.62
C LEU A 321 5.21 -5.83 29.26
N CYS A 322 5.20 -5.45 27.98
CA CYS A 322 4.45 -4.29 27.50
C CYS A 322 2.95 -4.40 27.85
N ARG A 323 2.36 -5.58 27.68
CA ARG A 323 0.96 -5.82 28.09
C ARG A 323 0.75 -5.64 29.60
N LYS A 324 1.68 -6.11 30.43
CA LYS A 324 1.61 -5.91 31.90
C LYS A 324 1.69 -4.45 32.29
N VAL A 325 2.48 -3.64 31.58
CA VAL A 325 2.58 -2.19 31.80
C VAL A 325 1.29 -1.45 31.40
N LEU A 326 0.53 -1.97 30.44
CA LEU A 326 -0.75 -1.37 30.01
C LEU A 326 -1.94 -1.74 30.91
N MET A 327 -1.91 -2.88 31.61
CA MET A 327 -3.03 -3.30 32.48
C MET A 327 -3.41 -2.32 33.62
N PRO A 328 -2.48 -1.58 34.24
CA PRO A 328 -2.82 -0.60 35.28
C PRO A 328 -3.17 0.81 34.78
N LEU A 329 -3.11 1.08 33.47
CA LEU A 329 -3.45 2.37 32.84
C LEU A 329 -4.85 2.33 32.23
#